data_AF-A0A519V039-F1
#
_entry.id   AF-A0A519V039-F1
#
_cell.length_a   1.000
_cell.length_b   1.000
_cell.length_c   1.000
_cell.angle_alpha   90.00
_cell.angle_beta   90.00
_cell.angle_gamma   90.00
#
_symmetry.space_group_name_H-M   'P 1'
#
loop_
_entity.id
_entity.type
_entity.pdbx_description
1 polymer ?
#
loop_
_entity_poly.entity_id
_entity_poly.type
_entity_poly.pdbx_seq_one_letter_code
_entity_poly.pdbx_strand_id
1 'polypeptide(L)'
;MPQEYSIVVFNAYQQLKLEGKLSSNLIDVTPGKLREECLIVCRERYMPEDHEILRLFFSNVDREKGYLGVLENTPAQTFKQASKVLSGKVTKPGIKYFELLAWLIDFRFKTSTAYYKSFYEEQREEKNLEDNKGHIAEDNGEKDLKKSLEGTSPEASQISKGDVSSQDEELITEPYNDLNTSEPTITDDKLDNPEPSIPNEPPEKSNFKRPIVIVLLLAFLSFALYSYLNFGTNKIYTPANTKEKCMHWIGDSYEPISCADLTSKTPIVAIDFIK
;
A
#
# COMPACT_ATOMS: atom_id res chain seq x y z
N MET A 1 -3.51 11.91 -16.46
CA MET A 1 -3.82 11.01 -15.33
C MET A 1 -2.60 10.94 -14.43
N PRO A 2 -2.77 10.91 -13.10
CA PRO A 2 -1.65 10.73 -12.18
C PRO A 2 -0.92 9.41 -12.44
N GLN A 3 0.36 9.35 -12.05
CA GLN A 3 1.16 8.11 -12.14
C GLN A 3 0.50 6.99 -11.33
N GLU A 4 0.73 5.73 -11.74
CA GLU A 4 0.19 4.59 -11.03
C GLU A 4 0.76 4.50 -9.61
N TYR A 5 -0.10 4.40 -8.60
CA TYR A 5 0.30 4.40 -7.19
C TYR A 5 1.38 3.36 -6.86
N SER A 6 1.24 2.15 -7.44
CA SER A 6 2.20 1.05 -7.28
C SER A 6 3.62 1.46 -7.68
N ILE A 7 3.77 2.19 -8.79
CA ILE A 7 5.05 2.67 -9.31
C ILE A 7 5.63 3.72 -8.37
N VAL A 8 4.83 4.68 -7.92
CA VAL A 8 5.29 5.78 -7.06
C VAL A 8 5.80 5.25 -5.72
N VAL A 9 5.03 4.36 -5.07
CA VAL A 9 5.45 3.76 -3.79
C VAL A 9 6.71 2.90 -3.97
N PHE A 10 6.78 2.10 -5.03
CA PHE A 10 7.95 1.25 -5.27
C PHE A 10 9.21 2.07 -5.56
N ASN A 11 9.09 3.16 -6.31
CA ASN A 11 10.21 4.08 -6.55
C ASN A 11 10.67 4.75 -5.25
N ALA A 12 9.74 5.17 -4.38
CA ALA A 12 10.09 5.73 -3.07
C ALA A 12 10.86 4.71 -2.21
N TYR A 13 10.41 3.45 -2.18
CA TYR A 13 11.13 2.36 -1.51
C TYR A 13 12.54 2.15 -2.07
N GLN A 14 12.69 2.11 -3.40
CA GLN A 14 14.01 1.95 -4.04
C GLN A 14 14.94 3.13 -3.74
N GLN A 15 14.40 4.34 -3.71
CA GLN A 15 15.16 5.54 -3.35
C GLN A 15 15.65 5.49 -1.90
N LEU A 16 14.77 5.16 -0.95
CA LEU A 16 15.14 4.99 0.46
C LEU A 16 16.19 3.89 0.66
N LYS A 17 16.12 2.82 -0.16
CA LYS A 17 17.12 1.75 -0.17
C LYS A 17 18.49 2.25 -0.64
N LEU A 18 18.55 3.06 -1.71
CA LEU A 18 19.79 3.64 -2.22
C LEU A 18 20.41 4.65 -1.25
N GLU A 19 19.56 5.39 -0.53
CA GLU A 19 20.00 6.38 0.49
C GLU A 19 20.43 5.74 1.81
N GLY A 20 20.28 4.42 1.98
CA GLY A 20 20.59 3.73 3.24
C GLY A 20 19.68 4.13 4.41
N LYS A 21 18.52 4.75 4.13
CA LYS A 21 17.54 5.18 5.14
C LYS A 21 16.53 4.10 5.51
N LEU A 22 16.60 2.97 4.80
CA LEU A 22 15.70 1.85 4.98
C LEU A 22 16.19 0.93 6.10
N SER A 23 15.27 0.35 6.88
CA SER A 23 15.65 -0.60 7.93
C SER A 23 16.36 -1.85 7.36
N SER A 24 17.21 -2.48 8.17
CA SER A 24 17.95 -3.70 7.79
C SER A 24 17.05 -4.87 7.37
N ASN A 25 15.79 -4.87 7.85
CA ASN A 25 14.77 -5.86 7.51
C ASN A 25 14.21 -5.67 6.09
N LEU A 26 14.17 -4.43 5.62
CA LEU A 26 13.62 -4.07 4.32
C LEU A 26 14.68 -4.00 3.20
N ILE A 27 15.97 -3.93 3.54
CA ILE A 27 17.04 -3.98 2.51
C ILE A 27 17.07 -5.35 1.82
N ASP A 28 17.12 -6.44 2.60
CA ASP A 28 17.14 -7.82 2.12
C ASP A 28 15.85 -8.55 2.55
N VAL A 29 14.76 -8.21 1.87
CA VAL A 29 13.41 -8.65 2.25
C VAL A 29 13.28 -10.16 2.20
N THR A 30 13.21 -10.79 3.37
CA THR A 30 12.74 -12.17 3.55
C THR A 30 11.36 -12.17 4.20
N PRO A 31 10.59 -13.27 4.12
CA PRO A 31 9.28 -13.31 4.77
C PRO A 31 9.36 -13.12 6.30
N GLY A 32 10.43 -13.61 6.94
CA GLY A 32 10.69 -13.41 8.37
C GLY A 32 11.03 -11.97 8.71
N LYS A 33 11.97 -11.35 7.97
CA LYS A 33 12.33 -9.94 8.15
C LYS A 33 11.15 -9.00 7.92
N LEU A 34 10.34 -9.27 6.90
CA LEU A 34 9.15 -8.46 6.60
C LEU A 34 8.10 -8.55 7.71
N ARG A 35 7.91 -9.74 8.31
CA ARG A 35 7.06 -9.92 9.49
C ARG A 35 7.59 -9.11 10.67
N GLU A 36 8.89 -9.18 10.93
CA GLU A 36 9.52 -8.44 12.03
C GLU A 36 9.35 -6.93 11.84
N GLU A 37 9.53 -6.43 10.63
CA GLU A 37 9.28 -5.03 10.33
C GLU A 37 7.83 -4.61 10.58
N CYS A 38 6.87 -5.45 10.20
CA CYS A 38 5.46 -5.18 10.50
C CYS A 38 5.22 -5.08 12.02
N LEU A 39 5.89 -5.92 12.83
CA LEU A 39 5.78 -5.88 14.29
C LEU A 39 6.38 -4.60 14.86
N ILE A 40 7.58 -4.22 14.41
CA ILE A 40 8.25 -2.98 14.84
C ILE A 40 7.35 -1.78 14.52
N VAL A 41 6.95 -1.63 13.26
CA VAL A 41 6.08 -0.54 12.81
C VAL A 41 4.77 -0.50 13.57
N CYS A 42 4.12 -1.65 13.80
CA CYS A 42 2.86 -1.72 14.52
C CYS A 42 3.01 -1.35 16.01
N ARG A 43 4.17 -1.59 16.64
CA ARG A 43 4.42 -1.19 18.03
C ARG A 43 4.74 0.29 18.15
N GLU A 44 5.48 0.84 17.19
CA GLU A 44 6.02 2.20 17.27
C GLU A 44 5.05 3.27 16.75
N ARG A 45 4.34 2.99 15.65
CA ARG A 45 3.61 4.03 14.89
C ARG A 45 2.25 3.59 14.37
N TYR A 46 1.58 2.67 15.07
CA TYR A 46 0.22 2.29 14.70
C TYR A 46 -0.74 3.47 14.80
N MET A 47 -1.47 3.75 13.71
CA MET A 47 -2.56 4.72 13.68
C MET A 47 -3.89 4.04 13.34
N PRO A 48 -5.05 4.57 13.82
CA PRO A 48 -6.36 4.01 13.48
C PRO A 48 -6.62 3.88 11.97
N GLU A 49 -6.06 4.79 11.17
CA GLU A 49 -6.15 4.79 9.70
C GLU A 49 -5.46 3.58 9.07
N ASP A 50 -4.44 3.02 9.73
CA ASP A 50 -3.71 1.84 9.25
C ASP A 50 -4.59 0.57 9.30
N HIS A 51 -5.72 0.61 10.02
CA HIS A 51 -6.64 -0.52 10.13
C HIS A 51 -7.08 -1.02 8.76
N GLU A 52 -7.36 -0.15 7.79
CA GLU A 52 -7.79 -0.58 6.45
C GLU A 52 -6.71 -1.41 5.74
N ILE A 53 -5.46 -0.97 5.82
CA ILE A 53 -4.31 -1.61 5.18
C ILE A 53 -4.04 -2.97 5.84
N LEU A 54 -4.01 -3.00 7.17
CA LEU A 54 -3.75 -4.21 7.93
C LEU A 54 -4.89 -5.22 7.77
N ARG A 55 -6.15 -4.77 7.70
CA ARG A 55 -7.31 -5.64 7.42
C ARG A 55 -7.21 -6.29 6.03
N LEU A 56 -6.82 -5.52 5.02
CA LEU A 56 -6.66 -6.02 3.65
C LEU A 56 -5.60 -7.13 3.55
N PHE A 57 -4.58 -7.09 4.40
CA PHE A 57 -3.48 -8.05 4.37
C PHE A 57 -3.66 -9.24 5.33
N PHE A 58 -4.10 -8.99 6.58
CA PHE A 58 -4.17 -9.99 7.66
C PHE A 58 -5.57 -10.56 7.91
N SER A 59 -6.54 -10.24 7.03
CA SER A 59 -7.97 -10.62 7.15
C SER A 59 -8.72 -9.83 8.23
N ASN A 60 -10.02 -10.13 8.39
CA ASN A 60 -10.90 -9.44 9.33
C ASN A 60 -10.51 -9.77 10.78
N VAL A 61 -9.70 -8.89 11.35
CA VAL A 61 -9.40 -8.84 12.78
C VAL A 61 -10.47 -7.98 13.45
N ASP A 62 -10.93 -8.45 14.60
CA ASP A 62 -11.77 -7.66 15.48
C ASP A 62 -11.01 -6.39 15.92
N ARG A 63 -11.59 -5.21 15.66
CA ARG A 63 -10.96 -3.91 15.98
C ARG A 63 -10.55 -3.82 17.44
N GLU A 64 -11.29 -4.46 18.33
CA GLU A 64 -11.05 -4.42 19.77
C GLU A 64 -9.80 -5.20 20.18
N LYS A 65 -9.40 -6.23 19.40
CA LYS A 65 -8.24 -7.07 19.73
C LYS A 65 -6.92 -6.49 19.24
N GLY A 66 -6.97 -5.47 18.37
CA GLY A 66 -5.79 -4.87 17.75
C GLY A 66 -5.04 -5.81 16.79
N TYR A 67 -4.08 -5.26 16.06
CA TYR A 67 -3.27 -6.04 15.10
C TYR A 67 -2.02 -6.67 15.68
N LEU A 68 -1.56 -6.20 16.84
CA LEU A 68 -0.30 -6.66 17.42
C LEU A 68 -0.32 -8.17 17.68
N GLY A 69 -1.35 -8.67 18.37
CA GLY A 69 -1.49 -10.10 18.62
C GLY A 69 -1.69 -10.92 17.34
N VAL A 70 -2.30 -10.34 16.31
CA VAL A 70 -2.44 -11.03 15.01
C VAL A 70 -1.11 -11.12 14.30
N LEU A 71 -0.30 -10.06 14.29
CA LEU A 71 1.03 -10.08 13.69
C LEU A 71 1.96 -11.04 14.43
N GLU A 72 1.91 -11.08 15.76
CA GLU A 72 2.71 -11.99 16.59
C GLU A 72 2.37 -13.46 16.29
N ASN A 73 1.11 -13.78 16.04
CA ASN A 73 0.69 -15.14 15.71
C ASN A 73 0.72 -15.47 14.20
N THR A 74 0.93 -14.47 13.34
CA THR A 74 0.97 -14.69 11.88
C THR A 74 2.29 -15.36 11.50
N PRO A 75 2.27 -16.51 10.81
CA PRO A 75 3.50 -17.18 10.40
C PRO A 75 4.23 -16.38 9.30
N ALA A 76 5.56 -16.42 9.30
CA ALA A 76 6.38 -15.76 8.28
C ALA A 76 6.00 -16.16 6.84
N GLN A 77 5.50 -17.38 6.63
CA GLN A 77 5.07 -17.86 5.32
C GLN A 77 3.97 -17.00 4.66
N THR A 78 3.12 -16.34 5.45
CA THR A 78 2.08 -15.43 4.94
C THR A 78 2.68 -14.27 4.14
N PHE A 79 3.91 -13.86 4.49
CA PHE A 79 4.64 -12.78 3.84
C PHE A 79 5.42 -13.22 2.59
N LYS A 80 5.38 -14.50 2.22
CA LYS A 80 6.14 -15.04 1.09
C LYS A 80 5.83 -14.34 -0.23
N GLN A 81 4.55 -14.01 -0.47
CA GLN A 81 4.17 -13.30 -1.69
C GLN A 81 4.63 -11.84 -1.65
N ALA A 82 4.46 -11.14 -0.52
CA ALA A 82 4.91 -9.76 -0.38
C ALA A 82 6.43 -9.64 -0.58
N SER A 83 7.23 -10.51 0.04
CA SER A 83 8.69 -10.55 -0.17
C SER A 83 9.06 -10.74 -1.66
N LYS A 84 8.36 -11.62 -2.39
CA LYS A 84 8.57 -11.76 -3.84
C LYS A 84 8.21 -10.49 -4.62
N VAL A 85 7.12 -9.83 -4.27
CA VAL A 85 6.71 -8.56 -4.89
C VAL A 85 7.78 -7.49 -4.67
N LEU A 86 8.22 -7.30 -3.43
CA LEU A 86 9.24 -6.30 -3.08
C LEU A 86 10.62 -6.59 -3.71
N SER A 87 10.90 -7.84 -4.02
CA SER A 87 12.10 -8.23 -4.77
C SER A 87 11.99 -8.08 -6.30
N GLY A 88 10.86 -7.56 -6.83
CA GLY A 88 10.64 -7.39 -8.26
C GLY A 88 10.40 -8.69 -9.05
N LYS A 89 10.14 -9.81 -8.36
CA LYS A 89 9.96 -11.14 -8.99
C LYS A 89 8.54 -11.41 -9.49
N VAL A 90 7.63 -10.46 -9.32
CA VAL A 90 6.21 -10.60 -9.67
C VAL A 90 5.87 -9.51 -10.69
N THR A 91 5.34 -9.89 -11.85
CA THR A 91 5.07 -8.96 -12.97
C THR A 91 3.84 -8.08 -12.75
N LYS A 92 2.79 -8.61 -12.11
CA LYS A 92 1.54 -7.88 -11.84
C LYS A 92 1.06 -8.11 -10.40
N PRO A 93 1.78 -7.56 -9.42
CA PRO A 93 1.37 -7.61 -8.03
C PRO A 93 0.06 -6.85 -7.78
N GLY A 94 -0.75 -7.34 -6.85
CA GLY A 94 -1.95 -6.64 -6.41
C GLY A 94 -1.64 -5.40 -5.56
N ILE A 95 -2.56 -4.43 -5.58
CA ILE A 95 -2.40 -3.12 -4.91
C ILE A 95 -2.09 -3.23 -3.41
N LYS A 96 -2.67 -4.22 -2.73
CA LYS A 96 -2.49 -4.44 -1.28
C LYS A 96 -1.03 -4.62 -0.85
N TYR A 97 -0.17 -5.13 -1.74
CA TYR A 97 1.26 -5.30 -1.42
C TYR A 97 1.99 -3.95 -1.37
N PHE A 98 1.57 -2.99 -2.21
CA PHE A 98 2.11 -1.64 -2.21
C PHE A 98 1.51 -0.77 -1.11
N GLU A 99 0.26 -0.99 -0.71
CA GLU A 99 -0.30 -0.31 0.47
C GLU A 99 0.38 -0.80 1.76
N LEU A 100 0.67 -2.10 1.87
CA LEU A 100 1.52 -2.60 2.96
C LEU A 100 2.92 -1.97 2.90
N LEU A 101 3.54 -1.86 1.73
CA LEU A 101 4.86 -1.23 1.59
C LEU A 101 4.84 0.26 1.96
N ALA A 102 3.84 1.00 1.47
CA ALA A 102 3.63 2.41 1.78
C ALA A 102 3.48 2.63 3.29
N TRP A 103 2.70 1.76 3.94
CA TRP A 103 2.62 1.73 5.39
C TRP A 103 4.00 1.49 6.01
N LEU A 104 4.75 0.44 5.60
CA LEU A 104 6.05 0.09 6.16
C LEU A 104 7.15 1.15 6.01
N ILE A 105 7.15 1.93 4.93
CA ILE A 105 8.15 3.00 4.68
C ILE A 105 7.69 4.40 5.10
N ASP A 106 6.54 4.48 5.77
CA ASP A 106 5.90 5.74 6.18
C ASP A 106 5.65 6.71 5.00
N PHE A 107 5.18 6.15 3.89
CA PHE A 107 4.87 6.92 2.69
C PHE A 107 3.65 7.83 2.93
N ARG A 108 3.74 9.09 2.45
CA ARG A 108 2.73 10.15 2.68
C ARG A 108 1.29 9.70 2.43
N PHE A 109 1.04 8.95 1.36
CA PHE A 109 -0.28 8.42 1.03
C PHE A 109 -0.29 6.90 1.22
N LYS A 110 -0.73 6.43 2.39
CA LYS A 110 -0.64 4.99 2.72
C LYS A 110 -1.59 4.09 1.90
N THR A 111 -2.65 4.65 1.33
CA THR A 111 -3.61 3.95 0.46
C THR A 111 -3.67 4.57 -0.93
N SER A 112 -3.97 3.74 -1.92
CA SER A 112 -4.19 4.17 -3.29
C SER A 112 -5.36 5.17 -3.40
N THR A 113 -6.43 4.95 -2.63
CA THR A 113 -7.58 5.87 -2.56
C THR A 113 -7.18 7.26 -2.07
N ALA A 114 -6.38 7.35 -1.00
CA ALA A 114 -5.90 8.63 -0.48
C ALA A 114 -4.99 9.35 -1.50
N TYR A 115 -4.11 8.59 -2.17
CA TYR A 115 -3.24 9.12 -3.21
C TYR A 115 -4.06 9.72 -4.36
N TYR A 116 -4.98 8.97 -4.98
CA TYR A 116 -5.75 9.49 -6.11
C TYR A 116 -6.69 10.64 -5.71
N LYS A 117 -7.27 10.59 -4.52
CA LYS A 117 -8.12 11.67 -3.98
C LYS A 117 -7.37 13.00 -3.91
N SER A 118 -6.10 12.99 -3.50
CA SER A 118 -5.29 14.22 -3.40
C SER A 118 -5.16 14.97 -4.74
N PHE A 119 -4.98 14.27 -5.86
CA PHE A 119 -4.90 14.90 -7.18
C PHE A 119 -6.21 15.56 -7.63
N TYR A 120 -7.35 14.98 -7.26
CA TYR A 120 -8.66 15.55 -7.63
C TYR A 120 -9.02 16.76 -6.76
N GLU A 121 -8.59 16.75 -5.50
CA GLU A 121 -8.77 17.90 -4.60
C GLU A 121 -7.91 19.08 -5.05
N GLU A 122 -6.64 18.86 -5.42
CA GLU A 122 -5.75 19.89 -5.98
C GLU A 122 -6.36 20.55 -7.23
N GLN A 123 -6.87 19.75 -8.18
CA GLN A 123 -7.52 20.30 -9.39
C GLN A 123 -8.79 21.10 -9.10
N ARG A 124 -9.50 20.77 -8.00
CA ARG A 124 -10.72 21.49 -7.62
C ARG A 124 -10.39 22.85 -7.02
N GLU A 125 -9.33 22.93 -6.22
CA GLU A 125 -8.88 24.19 -5.63
C GLU A 125 -8.37 25.16 -6.70
N GLU A 126 -7.62 24.68 -7.69
CA GLU A 126 -7.15 25.50 -8.82
C GLU A 126 -8.30 26.14 -9.61
N LYS A 127 -9.34 25.35 -9.94
CA LYS A 127 -10.52 25.88 -10.64
C LYS A 127 -11.28 26.93 -9.83
N ASN A 128 -11.45 26.69 -8.53
CA ASN A 128 -12.14 27.65 -7.67
C ASN A 128 -11.37 28.99 -7.56
N LEU A 129 -10.04 28.99 -7.71
CA LEU A 129 -9.25 30.23 -7.75
C LEU A 129 -9.41 30.99 -9.08
N GLU A 130 -9.53 30.29 -10.20
CA GLU A 130 -9.75 30.92 -11.51
C GLU A 130 -11.12 31.60 -11.58
N ASP A 131 -12.17 30.94 -11.11
CA ASP A 131 -13.54 31.47 -11.15
C ASP A 131 -13.70 32.73 -10.27
N ASN A 132 -13.02 32.79 -9.13
CA ASN A 132 -13.06 33.95 -8.24
C ASN A 132 -12.28 35.16 -8.81
N LYS A 133 -11.37 34.96 -9.75
CA LYS A 133 -10.59 36.06 -10.36
C LYS A 133 -11.38 36.82 -11.44
N GLY A 134 -12.45 36.23 -11.97
CA GLY A 134 -13.30 36.84 -13.00
C GLY A 134 -14.32 37.86 -12.51
N HIS A 135 -14.55 37.98 -11.19
CA HIS A 135 -15.65 38.81 -10.65
C HIS A 135 -15.23 40.15 -10.01
N ILE A 136 -13.94 40.52 -10.08
CA ILE A 136 -13.43 41.80 -9.51
C ILE A 136 -13.13 42.86 -10.59
N ALA A 137 -13.34 42.57 -11.88
CA ALA A 137 -13.02 43.50 -12.96
C ALA A 137 -14.26 44.07 -13.66
N GLU A 138 -15.20 44.66 -12.93
CA GLU A 138 -16.24 45.56 -13.51
C GLU A 138 -16.98 46.37 -12.42
N ASP A 139 -16.27 47.18 -11.64
CA ASP A 139 -16.88 48.37 -11.03
C ASP A 139 -15.95 49.58 -11.15
N ASN A 140 -16.10 50.29 -12.28
CA ASN A 140 -15.57 51.63 -12.47
C ASN A 140 -16.38 52.61 -11.61
N GLY A 141 -16.03 52.67 -10.32
CA GLY A 141 -16.49 53.68 -9.37
C GLY A 141 -15.38 54.64 -8.98
N GLU A 142 -14.87 55.41 -9.94
CA GLU A 142 -14.08 56.61 -9.66
C GLU A 142 -14.97 57.62 -8.92
N LYS A 143 -14.74 57.77 -7.60
CA LYS A 143 -15.06 59.00 -6.84
C LYS A 143 -14.32 59.04 -5.50
N ASP A 144 -13.34 59.93 -5.47
CA ASP A 144 -13.00 60.83 -4.37
C ASP A 144 -13.21 60.34 -2.93
N LEU A 145 -12.11 60.06 -2.22
CA LEU A 145 -11.82 60.79 -0.98
C LEU A 145 -10.35 60.69 -0.56
N LYS A 146 -9.60 61.77 -0.82
CA LYS A 146 -8.47 62.20 0.03
C LYS A 146 -8.95 62.31 1.48
N LYS A 147 -8.19 61.78 2.45
CA LYS A 147 -7.60 62.55 3.57
C LYS A 147 -7.03 61.64 4.66
N SER A 148 -5.93 62.11 5.24
CA SER A 148 -5.27 61.69 6.48
C SER A 148 -4.27 60.54 6.43
N LEU A 149 -3.05 60.92 6.02
CA LEU A 149 -1.83 60.53 6.72
C LEU A 149 -1.86 61.09 8.15
N GLU A 150 -1.49 60.23 9.11
CA GLU A 150 -0.82 60.45 10.41
C GLU A 150 -1.07 59.13 11.15
N GLY A 151 -0.13 58.24 11.41
CA GLY A 151 1.23 58.36 11.92
C GLY A 151 1.42 57.15 12.85
N THR A 152 2.66 56.84 13.21
CA THR A 152 3.07 55.84 14.24
C THR A 152 3.53 54.47 13.73
N SER A 153 4.79 54.45 13.29
CA SER A 153 5.84 53.49 13.72
C SER A 153 5.94 53.50 15.27
N PRO A 154 6.31 52.43 16.01
CA PRO A 154 7.32 51.40 15.73
C PRO A 154 6.73 49.97 15.93
N GLU A 155 7.39 48.83 15.72
CA GLU A 155 8.62 48.39 16.37
C GLU A 155 9.02 47.03 15.80
N ALA A 156 10.29 46.92 15.44
CA ALA A 156 10.92 45.69 14.99
C ALA A 156 11.12 44.76 16.19
N SER A 157 10.55 43.55 16.14
CA SER A 157 10.97 42.48 17.03
C SER A 157 11.93 41.55 16.30
N GLN A 158 13.18 41.65 16.75
CA GLN A 158 14.28 40.76 16.43
C GLN A 158 14.07 39.43 17.13
N ILE A 159 14.08 38.31 16.40
CA ILE A 159 14.41 37.00 16.98
C ILE A 159 15.51 36.37 16.12
N SER A 160 16.73 36.60 16.61
CA SER A 160 17.82 35.65 16.80
C SER A 160 18.06 34.60 15.70
N LYS A 161 19.01 34.91 14.82
CA LYS A 161 19.93 33.91 14.25
C LYS A 161 20.75 33.31 15.40
N GLY A 162 20.55 32.04 15.69
CA GLY A 162 21.50 31.24 16.46
C GLY A 162 22.61 30.75 15.53
N ASP A 163 23.73 31.45 15.54
CA ASP A 163 25.04 30.86 15.28
C ASP A 163 25.29 29.80 16.36
N VAL A 164 25.38 28.52 15.98
CA VAL A 164 26.12 27.53 16.76
C VAL A 164 27.24 27.03 15.88
N SER A 165 28.41 27.59 16.21
CA SER A 165 29.73 27.15 15.84
C SER A 165 29.87 25.64 15.92
N SER A 166 30.39 25.11 14.82
CA SER A 166 31.37 24.04 14.75
C SER A 166 32.07 23.77 16.07
N GLN A 167 31.90 22.55 16.58
CA GLN A 167 32.97 21.83 17.26
C GLN A 167 33.03 20.44 16.64
N ASP A 168 34.26 20.12 16.24
CA ASP A 168 34.72 18.88 15.69
C ASP A 168 34.39 17.72 16.63
N GLU A 169 33.77 16.66 16.12
CA GLU A 169 33.85 15.36 16.79
C GLU A 169 34.45 14.33 15.84
N GLU A 170 35.41 13.66 16.44
CA GLU A 170 36.58 13.06 15.86
C GLU A 170 36.25 11.70 15.24
N LEU A 171 36.78 11.51 14.05
CA LEU A 171 36.80 10.28 13.27
C LEU A 171 37.57 9.20 14.05
N ILE A 172 36.88 8.38 14.83
CA ILE A 172 37.45 7.13 15.35
C ILE A 172 37.40 6.09 14.22
N THR A 173 38.48 6.03 13.45
CA THR A 173 38.88 4.84 12.69
C THR A 173 39.33 3.77 13.69
N GLU A 174 38.51 2.73 13.92
CA GLU A 174 39.02 1.50 14.50
C GLU A 174 39.74 0.65 13.43
N PRO A 175 40.97 0.18 13.71
CA PRO A 175 41.74 -0.59 12.76
C PRO A 175 41.29 -2.05 12.73
N TYR A 176 41.05 -2.53 11.51
CA TYR A 176 41.01 -3.94 11.16
C TYR A 176 42.32 -4.62 11.57
N ASN A 177 42.26 -5.54 12.53
CA ASN A 177 43.32 -6.51 12.81
C ASN A 177 42.91 -7.87 12.22
N ASP A 178 43.43 -8.16 11.05
CA ASP A 178 43.74 -9.53 10.63
C ASP A 178 45.02 -9.96 11.39
N LEU A 179 45.00 -11.10 12.08
CA LEU A 179 46.01 -12.17 11.96
C LEU A 179 45.81 -13.31 12.98
N ASN A 180 45.88 -14.53 12.44
CA ASN A 180 46.49 -15.74 12.99
C ASN A 180 45.87 -16.49 14.19
N THR A 181 45.30 -17.65 13.85
CA THR A 181 45.86 -18.98 14.20
C THR A 181 46.67 -19.06 15.50
N SER A 182 46.07 -19.63 16.53
CA SER A 182 46.73 -20.71 17.29
C SER A 182 45.69 -21.61 17.95
N GLU A 183 45.83 -22.88 17.65
CA GLU A 183 45.25 -24.05 18.29
C GLU A 183 45.66 -24.12 19.77
N PRO A 184 44.73 -24.38 20.71
CA PRO A 184 45.10 -24.96 21.99
C PRO A 184 44.53 -26.37 22.15
N THR A 185 45.50 -27.26 22.26
CA THR A 185 45.50 -28.60 22.83
C THR A 185 44.54 -28.82 23.99
N ILE A 186 43.72 -29.86 23.82
CA ILE A 186 43.26 -30.87 24.79
C ILE A 186 43.73 -30.68 26.24
N THR A 187 42.77 -30.50 27.14
CA THR A 187 42.84 -31.09 28.48
C THR A 187 41.51 -31.78 28.76
N ASP A 188 41.58 -33.10 28.86
CA ASP A 188 40.54 -33.98 29.34
C ASP A 188 40.21 -33.64 30.79
N ASP A 189 39.01 -33.13 31.07
CA ASP A 189 38.39 -33.27 32.38
C ASP A 189 37.01 -33.90 32.23
N LYS A 190 37.03 -35.19 32.51
CA LYS A 190 35.89 -36.09 32.68
C LYS A 190 35.03 -35.59 33.84
N LEU A 191 33.89 -34.99 33.52
CA LEU A 191 32.80 -34.79 34.48
C LEU A 191 31.56 -35.55 33.97
N ASP A 192 31.41 -36.75 34.52
CA ASP A 192 30.25 -37.62 34.36
C ASP A 192 28.99 -36.87 34.79
N ASN A 193 28.17 -36.46 33.82
CA ASN A 193 26.82 -36.00 34.04
C ASN A 193 25.87 -36.92 33.25
N PRO A 194 24.93 -37.65 33.90
CA PRO A 194 24.07 -38.59 33.21
C PRO A 194 23.13 -37.85 32.25
N GLU A 195 23.38 -38.05 30.96
CA GLU A 195 22.55 -37.65 29.83
C GLU A 195 21.14 -38.26 29.99
N PRO A 196 20.07 -37.45 30.09
CA PRO A 196 18.71 -37.98 30.05
C PRO A 196 18.42 -38.46 28.63
N SER A 197 18.45 -39.78 28.44
CA SER A 197 18.04 -40.44 27.20
C SER A 197 16.56 -40.14 26.91
N ILE A 198 16.31 -39.18 26.02
CA ILE A 198 14.98 -38.93 25.46
C ILE A 198 14.69 -40.08 24.49
N PRO A 199 13.62 -40.87 24.69
CA PRO A 199 13.23 -41.92 23.77
C PRO A 199 12.85 -41.31 22.42
N ASN A 200 13.63 -41.59 21.37
CA ASN A 200 13.27 -41.28 20.00
C ASN A 200 12.16 -42.23 19.55
N GLU A 201 10.90 -41.87 19.84
CA GLU A 201 9.74 -42.59 19.34
C GLU A 201 9.53 -42.20 17.86
N PRO A 202 9.54 -43.16 16.92
CA PRO A 202 9.41 -42.87 15.50
C PRO A 202 8.02 -42.28 15.19
N PRO A 203 7.93 -41.25 14.32
CA PRO A 203 6.68 -40.59 14.01
C PRO A 203 5.67 -41.60 13.44
N GLU A 204 4.60 -41.81 14.20
CA GLU A 204 3.51 -42.71 13.85
C GLU A 204 2.88 -42.24 12.53
N LYS A 205 2.97 -43.10 11.50
CA LYS A 205 2.44 -42.81 10.17
C LYS A 205 0.90 -42.74 10.24
N SER A 206 0.40 -41.52 10.36
CA SER A 206 -1.02 -41.19 10.26
C SER A 206 -1.57 -41.70 8.92
N ASN A 207 -2.38 -42.75 8.98
CA ASN A 207 -3.11 -43.30 7.86
C ASN A 207 -4.24 -42.34 7.47
N PHE A 208 -3.87 -41.27 6.77
CA PHE A 208 -4.79 -40.27 6.25
C PHE A 208 -5.86 -40.97 5.39
N LYS A 209 -7.12 -40.86 5.83
CA LYS A 209 -8.26 -41.64 5.34
C LYS A 209 -8.52 -41.36 3.86
N ARG A 210 -7.94 -42.19 2.99
CA ARG A 210 -8.15 -42.22 1.53
C ARG A 210 -9.62 -42.08 1.08
N PRO A 211 -10.67 -42.60 1.77
CA PRO A 211 -12.04 -42.40 1.32
C PRO A 211 -12.52 -40.94 1.36
N ILE A 212 -12.00 -40.10 2.27
CA ILE A 212 -12.46 -38.70 2.42
C ILE A 212 -12.03 -37.86 1.21
N VAL A 213 -10.80 -38.08 0.73
CA VAL A 213 -10.25 -37.33 -0.43
C VAL A 213 -11.05 -37.62 -1.70
N ILE A 214 -11.50 -38.86 -1.89
CA ILE A 214 -12.29 -39.25 -3.06
C ILE A 214 -13.66 -38.56 -3.06
N VAL A 215 -14.34 -38.50 -1.90
CA VAL A 215 -15.64 -37.84 -1.78
C VAL A 215 -15.55 -36.34 -2.08
N LEU A 216 -14.50 -35.67 -1.60
CA LEU A 216 -14.28 -34.25 -1.87
C LEU A 216 -14.00 -33.96 -3.35
N LEU A 217 -13.23 -34.84 -4.03
CA LEU A 217 -12.96 -34.70 -5.46
C LEU A 217 -14.24 -34.88 -6.31
N LEU A 218 -15.09 -35.83 -5.95
CA LEU A 218 -16.36 -36.04 -6.65
C LEU A 218 -17.30 -34.84 -6.46
N ALA A 219 -17.41 -34.31 -5.25
CA ALA A 219 -18.22 -33.12 -4.97
C ALA A 219 -17.73 -31.89 -5.78
N PHE A 220 -16.42 -31.69 -5.88
CA PHE A 220 -15.85 -30.59 -6.66
C PHE A 220 -16.11 -30.73 -8.16
N LEU A 221 -15.97 -31.93 -8.71
CA LEU A 221 -16.28 -32.20 -10.13
C LEU A 221 -17.76 -31.99 -10.44
N SER A 222 -18.66 -32.41 -9.55
CA SER A 222 -20.10 -32.15 -9.70
C SER A 222 -20.43 -30.66 -9.68
N PHE A 223 -19.80 -29.88 -8.79
CA PHE A 223 -19.99 -28.44 -8.72
C PHE A 223 -19.44 -27.70 -9.94
N ALA A 224 -18.27 -28.10 -10.43
CA ALA A 224 -17.67 -27.53 -11.64
C ALA A 224 -18.52 -27.81 -12.88
N LEU A 225 -19.06 -29.03 -13.02
CA LEU A 225 -19.95 -29.39 -14.12
C LEU A 225 -21.28 -28.63 -14.04
N TYR A 226 -21.87 -28.54 -12.85
CA TYR A 226 -23.08 -27.74 -12.62
C TYR A 226 -22.85 -26.27 -12.98
N SER A 227 -21.73 -25.70 -12.56
CA SER A 227 -21.37 -24.32 -12.89
C SER A 227 -21.19 -24.15 -14.39
N TYR A 228 -20.46 -25.04 -15.07
CA TYR A 228 -20.25 -24.98 -16.52
C TYR A 228 -21.57 -25.00 -17.31
N LEU A 229 -22.52 -25.87 -16.92
CA LEU A 229 -23.82 -25.97 -17.57
C LEU A 229 -24.70 -24.74 -17.33
N ASN A 230 -24.60 -24.09 -16.16
CA ASN A 230 -25.41 -22.91 -15.85
C ASN A 230 -24.74 -21.58 -16.23
N PHE A 231 -23.41 -21.53 -16.35
CA PHE A 231 -22.66 -20.31 -16.68
C PHE A 231 -22.77 -19.94 -18.16
N GLY A 232 -23.10 -20.90 -19.03
CA GLY A 232 -23.26 -20.71 -20.48
C GLY A 232 -24.53 -19.96 -20.93
N THR A 233 -25.42 -19.55 -20.02
CA THR A 233 -26.67 -18.85 -20.37
C THR A 233 -26.73 -17.40 -19.90
N ASN A 234 -25.63 -16.85 -19.38
CA ASN A 234 -25.48 -15.40 -19.27
C ASN A 234 -25.44 -14.84 -20.69
N LYS A 235 -26.63 -14.55 -21.24
CA LYS A 235 -26.82 -13.91 -22.54
C LYS A 235 -26.01 -12.62 -22.50
N ILE A 236 -24.84 -12.63 -23.12
CA ILE A 236 -24.19 -11.41 -23.58
C ILE A 236 -25.24 -10.79 -24.48
N TYR A 237 -25.84 -9.69 -24.01
CA TYR A 237 -26.84 -8.95 -24.75
C TYR A 237 -26.16 -8.41 -26.00
N THR A 238 -26.31 -9.13 -27.11
CA THR A 238 -25.99 -8.63 -28.42
C THR A 238 -27.27 -7.97 -28.94
N PRO A 239 -27.25 -6.65 -29.25
CA PRO A 239 -28.44 -5.97 -29.73
C PRO A 239 -28.91 -6.66 -31.01
N ALA A 240 -30.17 -7.10 -31.02
CA ALA A 240 -30.76 -7.87 -32.12
C ALA A 240 -30.92 -7.02 -33.40
N ASN A 241 -30.72 -5.70 -33.31
CA ASN A 241 -30.93 -4.76 -34.40
C ASN A 241 -29.84 -3.68 -34.42
N THR A 242 -29.34 -3.34 -35.61
CA THR A 242 -28.26 -2.35 -35.83
C THR A 242 -28.66 -0.90 -35.52
N LYS A 243 -29.87 -0.67 -35.00
CA LYS A 243 -30.43 0.66 -34.68
C LYS A 243 -30.19 1.09 -33.23
N GLU A 244 -29.86 0.16 -32.33
CA GLU A 244 -29.56 0.43 -30.92
C GLU A 244 -28.04 0.64 -30.74
N LYS A 245 -27.53 1.77 -31.24
CA LYS A 245 -26.10 2.09 -31.15
C LYS A 245 -25.73 2.98 -29.97
N CYS A 246 -26.71 3.43 -29.19
CA CYS A 246 -26.51 4.37 -28.10
C CYS A 246 -26.82 3.71 -26.76
N MET A 247 -25.98 3.95 -25.76
CA MET A 247 -26.18 3.51 -24.38
C MET A 247 -26.34 4.75 -23.51
N HIS A 248 -27.33 4.75 -22.62
CA HIS A 248 -27.58 5.83 -21.67
C HIS A 248 -27.31 5.35 -20.25
N TRP A 249 -26.59 6.16 -19.47
CA TRP A 249 -26.32 5.88 -18.07
C TRP A 249 -27.51 6.31 -17.20
N ILE A 250 -28.16 5.36 -16.52
CA ILE A 250 -29.32 5.64 -15.65
C ILE A 250 -28.96 5.72 -14.16
N GLY A 251 -27.67 5.74 -13.82
CA GLY A 251 -27.17 5.93 -12.45
C GLY A 251 -26.37 4.74 -11.92
N ASP A 252 -26.84 3.52 -12.15
CA ASP A 252 -26.19 2.27 -11.71
C ASP A 252 -25.82 1.33 -12.87
N SER A 253 -26.38 1.57 -14.05
CA SER A 253 -26.23 0.71 -15.22
C SER A 253 -26.39 1.49 -16.54
N TYR A 254 -25.91 0.90 -17.63
CA TYR A 254 -26.13 1.39 -18.98
C TYR A 254 -27.32 0.67 -19.61
N GLU A 255 -28.28 1.43 -20.11
CA GLU A 255 -29.41 0.88 -20.87
C GLU A 255 -29.28 1.24 -22.36
N PRO A 256 -29.58 0.29 -23.28
CA PRO A 256 -29.61 0.57 -24.70
C PRO A 256 -30.80 1.47 -25.02
N ILE A 257 -30.55 2.56 -25.75
CA ILE A 257 -31.60 3.46 -26.23
C ILE A 257 -31.45 3.72 -27.73
N SER A 258 -32.55 4.09 -28.37
CA SER A 258 -32.52 4.59 -29.74
C SER A 258 -31.78 5.93 -29.78
N CYS A 259 -30.81 6.07 -30.70
CA CYS A 259 -30.09 7.33 -30.85
C CYS A 259 -30.99 8.51 -31.29
N ALA A 260 -32.20 8.24 -31.79
CA ALA A 260 -33.17 9.28 -32.15
C ALA A 260 -33.88 9.91 -30.93
N ASP A 261 -33.88 9.22 -29.78
CA ASP A 261 -34.60 9.65 -28.57
C ASP A 261 -33.70 10.42 -27.58
N LEU A 262 -32.44 10.70 -27.97
CA LEU A 262 -31.51 11.54 -27.22
C LEU A 262 -32.01 12.99 -27.21
N THR A 263 -32.83 13.34 -26.21
CA THR A 263 -33.19 14.73 -25.92
C THR A 263 -31.95 15.49 -25.43
N SER A 264 -31.77 16.74 -25.89
CA SER A 264 -30.54 17.54 -25.83
C SER A 264 -29.98 17.90 -24.44
N LYS A 265 -30.49 17.30 -23.36
CA LYS A 265 -30.14 17.67 -21.98
C LYS A 265 -29.15 16.74 -21.29
N THR A 266 -28.80 15.59 -21.86
CA THR A 266 -27.80 14.69 -21.26
C THR A 266 -26.46 14.79 -22.01
N PRO A 267 -25.33 14.89 -21.29
CA PRO A 267 -24.01 14.95 -21.91
C PRO A 267 -23.71 13.62 -22.62
N ILE A 268 -23.47 13.70 -23.93
CA ILE A 268 -23.13 12.55 -24.77
C ILE A 268 -21.63 12.26 -24.62
N VAL A 269 -21.29 11.04 -24.18
CA VAL A 269 -19.91 10.54 -24.22
C VAL A 269 -19.80 9.60 -25.42
N ALA A 270 -19.11 10.04 -26.48
CA ALA A 270 -18.83 9.17 -27.61
C ALA A 270 -17.79 8.12 -27.20
N ILE A 271 -18.07 6.84 -27.48
CA ILE A 271 -17.07 5.77 -27.33
C ILE A 271 -16.24 5.79 -28.62
N ASP A 272 -15.04 6.35 -28.55
CA ASP A 272 -14.06 6.24 -29.63
C ASP A 272 -13.57 4.80 -29.74
N PHE A 273 -14.09 4.08 -30.74
CA PHE A 273 -13.51 2.82 -31.16
C PHE A 273 -12.24 3.12 -31.96
N ILE A 274 -11.09 3.19 -31.28
CA ILE A 274 -9.79 3.16 -31.94
C ILE A 274 -9.69 1.82 -32.67
N LYS A 275 -9.57 1.87 -33.98
CA LYS A 275 -9.55 0.72 -34.90
C LYS A 275 -8.12 0.27 -35.19
#